data_AF-A0A7W0WTR0-F1
#
_entry.id   AF-A0A7W0WTR0-F1
#
_cell.length_a   1.000
_cell.length_b   1.000
_cell.length_c   1.000
_cell.angle_alpha   90.00
_cell.angle_beta   90.00
_cell.angle_gamma   90.00
#
_symmetry.space_group_name_H-M   'P 1'
#
loop_
_entity.id
_entity.type
_entity.pdbx_description
1 polymer ?
#
loop_
_entity_poly.entity_id
_entity_poly.type
_entity_poly.pdbx_seq_one_letter_code
_entity_poly.pdbx_strand_id
1 'polypeptide(L)'
;MRRLALLVALGACSKGSATATIDGPPRDSTPVDAAPYSHRIMIDGVDDFLSAEQFPTTSTGYGARVSWDAENIYVGYAGADLDPVAADTATKWLFVYVDVDPGMPNGALVSETYNTQGATFPAGFRADYYVRWRCDEMFLMLKQYNGATWTDVTAPPASRAGTFVELALPRATLGASTTMNVVTWMINEKANVESSYAGLYANNFTDGYAANLALTKFLRIDFASTRDPNDAANQKP
;
A
#
# COMPACT_ATOMS: atom_id res chain seq x y z
N MET A 1 -35.55 -32.72 -60.19
CA MET A 1 -34.71 -33.20 -59.06
C MET A 1 -35.62 -33.90 -58.05
N ARG A 2 -35.39 -35.19 -57.82
CA ARG A 2 -36.25 -36.11 -57.06
C ARG A 2 -36.04 -35.95 -55.54
N ARG A 3 -37.15 -35.95 -54.79
CA ARG A 3 -37.21 -36.05 -53.33
C ARG A 3 -36.79 -37.46 -52.89
N LEU A 4 -35.99 -37.55 -51.83
CA LEU A 4 -35.77 -38.78 -51.08
C LEU A 4 -36.11 -38.51 -49.61
N ALA A 5 -37.18 -39.16 -49.13
CA ALA A 5 -37.60 -39.17 -47.74
C ALA A 5 -36.94 -40.38 -47.06
N LEU A 6 -36.29 -40.16 -45.92
CA LEU A 6 -35.80 -41.24 -45.07
C LEU A 6 -36.58 -41.21 -43.74
N LEU A 7 -37.34 -42.27 -43.55
CA LEU A 7 -38.13 -42.60 -42.37
C LEU A 7 -37.26 -43.49 -41.46
N VAL A 8 -36.99 -43.09 -40.22
CA VAL A 8 -36.40 -43.99 -39.21
C VAL A 8 -37.19 -43.88 -37.91
N ALA A 9 -37.56 -45.05 -37.40
CA ALA A 9 -38.54 -45.28 -36.36
C ALA A 9 -38.06 -44.95 -34.94
N LEU A 10 -39.03 -44.55 -34.12
CA LEU A 10 -38.94 -44.30 -32.68
C LEU A 10 -38.78 -45.62 -31.91
N GLY A 11 -37.71 -45.75 -31.13
CA GLY A 11 -37.57 -46.75 -30.07
C GLY A 11 -37.85 -46.10 -28.70
N ALA A 12 -38.98 -46.44 -28.09
CA ALA A 12 -39.33 -46.00 -26.75
C ALA A 12 -38.59 -46.84 -25.69
N CYS A 13 -37.77 -46.19 -24.86
CA CYS A 13 -37.20 -46.79 -23.65
C CYS A 13 -37.77 -46.05 -22.43
N SER A 14 -38.70 -46.68 -21.70
CA SER A 14 -39.24 -46.13 -20.46
C SER A 14 -38.20 -46.29 -19.33
N LYS A 15 -37.56 -45.20 -18.91
CA LYS A 15 -36.82 -45.16 -17.64
C LYS A 15 -37.78 -44.77 -16.52
N GLY A 16 -37.99 -45.70 -15.58
CA GLY A 16 -38.74 -45.44 -14.36
C GLY A 16 -38.11 -44.29 -13.57
N SER A 17 -38.96 -43.34 -13.16
CA SER A 17 -38.59 -42.24 -12.29
C SER A 17 -38.65 -42.74 -10.84
N ALA A 18 -37.49 -43.00 -10.26
CA ALA A 18 -37.35 -43.17 -8.82
C ALA A 18 -36.97 -41.81 -8.23
N THR A 19 -37.93 -41.14 -7.60
CA THR A 19 -37.70 -39.90 -6.86
C THR A 19 -36.99 -40.25 -5.55
N ALA A 20 -35.66 -40.23 -5.57
CA ALA A 20 -34.87 -40.35 -4.35
C ALA A 20 -34.98 -39.03 -3.56
N THR A 21 -35.80 -39.03 -2.51
CA THR A 21 -35.77 -38.02 -1.45
C THR A 21 -34.46 -38.20 -0.68
N ILE A 22 -33.43 -37.45 -1.07
CA ILE A 22 -32.20 -37.33 -0.29
C ILE A 22 -32.51 -36.35 0.84
N ASP A 23 -33.06 -36.87 1.92
CA ASP A 23 -33.14 -36.19 3.21
C ASP A 23 -31.78 -36.37 3.90
N GLY A 24 -30.78 -35.65 3.37
CA GLY A 24 -29.45 -35.58 3.97
C GLY A 24 -29.50 -34.67 5.20
N PRO A 25 -28.72 -34.97 6.26
CA PRO A 25 -28.67 -34.10 7.43
C PRO A 25 -28.36 -32.67 6.99
N PRO A 26 -28.94 -31.65 7.66
CA PRO A 26 -28.69 -30.25 7.32
C PRO A 26 -27.18 -30.04 7.27
N ARG A 27 -26.67 -29.66 6.09
CA ARG A 27 -25.28 -29.25 5.96
C ARG A 27 -25.13 -28.05 6.87
N ASP A 28 -24.34 -28.22 7.92
CA ASP A 28 -23.91 -27.15 8.79
C ASP A 28 -23.24 -26.10 7.91
N SER A 29 -23.98 -25.04 7.60
CA SER A 29 -23.50 -23.90 6.82
C SER A 29 -22.78 -22.94 7.77
N THR A 30 -21.83 -23.47 8.54
CA THR A 30 -20.91 -22.63 9.29
C THR A 30 -20.23 -21.73 8.26
N PRO A 31 -20.36 -20.38 8.39
CA PRO A 31 -19.70 -19.47 7.48
C PRO A 31 -18.20 -19.79 7.50
N VAL A 32 -17.64 -20.11 6.34
CA VAL A 32 -16.19 -20.18 6.21
C VAL A 32 -15.72 -18.74 6.35
N ASP A 33 -15.01 -18.43 7.43
CA ASP A 33 -14.42 -17.11 7.63
C ASP A 33 -13.61 -16.75 6.39
N ALA A 34 -13.86 -15.57 5.82
CA ALA A 34 -13.13 -15.12 4.65
C ALA A 34 -11.63 -15.03 4.97
N ALA A 35 -10.78 -15.43 4.02
CA ALA A 35 -9.34 -15.36 4.19
C ALA A 35 -8.87 -13.89 4.34
N PRO A 36 -7.82 -13.62 5.12
CA PRO A 36 -7.22 -12.29 5.19
C PRO A 36 -6.81 -11.78 3.80
N TYR A 37 -6.88 -10.46 3.61
CA TYR A 37 -6.41 -9.80 2.40
C TYR A 37 -4.93 -10.08 2.18
N SER A 38 -4.56 -10.40 0.94
CA SER A 38 -3.18 -10.64 0.53
C SER A 38 -3.03 -10.42 -0.97
N HIS A 39 -2.16 -9.50 -1.36
CA HIS A 39 -1.78 -9.30 -2.76
C HIS A 39 -0.29 -8.96 -2.87
N ARG A 40 0.43 -9.79 -3.62
CA ARG A 40 1.86 -9.65 -3.86
C ARG A 40 2.10 -8.75 -5.07
N ILE A 41 2.96 -7.75 -4.91
CA ILE A 41 3.43 -6.89 -6.00
C ILE A 41 4.83 -7.34 -6.44
N MET A 42 5.03 -7.43 -7.75
CA MET A 42 6.36 -7.67 -8.33
C MET A 42 7.09 -6.34 -8.43
N ILE A 43 8.30 -6.25 -7.88
CA ILE A 43 9.10 -5.01 -7.94
C ILE A 43 9.87 -4.98 -9.26
N ASP A 44 9.24 -4.48 -10.33
CA ASP A 44 9.77 -4.44 -11.69
C ASP A 44 9.51 -3.12 -12.45
N GLY A 45 8.78 -2.18 -11.84
CA GLY A 45 8.45 -0.87 -12.37
C GLY A 45 7.11 -0.81 -13.10
N VAL A 46 6.35 -1.92 -13.16
CA VAL A 46 4.99 -1.95 -13.68
C VAL A 46 4.00 -1.72 -12.54
N ASP A 47 2.98 -0.89 -12.78
CA ASP A 47 1.93 -0.63 -11.79
C ASP A 47 0.95 -1.81 -11.73
N ASP A 48 1.30 -2.83 -10.95
CA ASP A 48 0.48 -4.03 -10.71
C ASP A 48 -0.57 -3.84 -9.61
N PHE A 49 -0.68 -2.65 -9.01
CA PHE A 49 -1.58 -2.40 -7.89
C PHE A 49 -3.06 -2.36 -8.32
N LEU A 50 -3.93 -2.95 -7.51
CA LEU A 50 -5.37 -2.94 -7.75
C LEU A 50 -6.00 -1.58 -7.39
N SER A 51 -7.20 -1.30 -7.91
CA SER A 51 -7.95 -0.09 -7.53
C SER A 51 -8.22 0.01 -6.02
N ALA A 52 -8.35 -1.13 -5.34
CA ALA A 52 -8.51 -1.27 -3.89
C ALA A 52 -7.23 -0.89 -3.08
N GLU A 53 -6.10 -0.74 -3.76
CA GLU A 53 -4.80 -0.40 -3.19
C GLU A 53 -4.41 1.05 -3.47
N GLN A 54 -5.23 1.80 -4.21
CA GLN A 54 -4.96 3.17 -4.60
C GLN A 54 -5.58 4.17 -3.62
N PHE A 55 -4.80 5.19 -3.28
CA PHE A 55 -5.16 6.23 -2.34
C PHE A 55 -5.01 7.62 -2.99
N PRO A 56 -5.99 8.51 -2.80
CA PRO A 56 -5.81 9.90 -3.19
C PRO A 56 -4.74 10.53 -2.31
N THR A 57 -4.07 11.55 -2.85
CA THR A 57 -3.02 12.28 -2.14
C THR A 57 -3.41 13.74 -1.95
N THR A 58 -2.68 14.49 -1.12
CA THR A 58 -2.91 15.94 -0.94
C THR A 58 -2.73 16.73 -2.25
N SER A 59 -2.02 16.19 -3.23
CA SER A 59 -1.72 16.84 -4.51
C SER A 59 -2.44 16.19 -5.69
N THR A 60 -3.07 17.01 -6.53
CA THR A 60 -3.67 16.53 -7.79
C THR A 60 -2.59 16.05 -8.76
N GLY A 61 -2.82 14.91 -9.42
CA GLY A 61 -1.86 14.31 -10.35
C GLY A 61 -0.85 13.36 -9.68
N TYR A 62 -0.94 13.18 -8.37
CA TYR A 62 -0.15 12.21 -7.62
C TYR A 62 -1.06 11.12 -7.03
N GLY A 63 -0.55 9.89 -6.97
CA GLY A 63 -1.26 8.73 -6.45
C GLY A 63 -0.36 7.87 -5.58
N ALA A 64 -0.80 7.59 -4.36
CA ALA A 64 -0.15 6.62 -3.48
C ALA A 64 -0.81 5.25 -3.66
N ARG A 65 -0.03 4.18 -3.54
CA ARG A 65 -0.51 2.81 -3.54
C ARG A 65 0.05 2.05 -2.35
N VAL A 66 -0.78 1.25 -1.70
CA VAL A 66 -0.33 0.34 -0.63
C VAL A 66 -1.02 -1.00 -0.78
N SER A 67 -0.23 -2.06 -0.78
CA SER A 67 -0.68 -3.45 -0.72
C SER A 67 0.16 -4.23 0.28
N TRP A 68 -0.22 -5.45 0.60
CA TRP A 68 0.57 -6.32 1.48
C TRP A 68 0.24 -7.79 1.26
N ASP A 69 1.17 -8.63 1.68
CA ASP A 69 0.99 -10.08 1.77
C ASP A 69 1.61 -10.63 3.08
N ALA A 70 1.84 -11.94 3.11
CA ALA A 70 2.46 -12.62 4.25
C ALA A 70 3.93 -12.18 4.50
N GLU A 71 4.63 -11.69 3.48
CA GLU A 71 6.07 -11.46 3.48
C GLU A 71 6.42 -9.97 3.51
N ASN A 72 5.65 -9.12 2.83
CA ASN A 72 6.00 -7.73 2.56
C ASN A 72 4.81 -6.78 2.71
N ILE A 73 5.16 -5.50 2.89
CA ILE A 73 4.31 -4.37 2.53
C ILE A 73 4.85 -3.80 1.24
N TYR A 74 3.95 -3.49 0.31
CA TYR A 74 4.27 -2.88 -0.96
C TYR A 74 3.79 -1.43 -0.96
N VAL A 75 4.67 -0.51 -1.32
CA VAL A 75 4.32 0.90 -1.46
C VAL A 75 4.67 1.35 -2.86
N GLY A 76 3.67 1.84 -3.59
CA GLY A 76 3.82 2.44 -4.91
C GLY A 76 3.51 3.93 -4.87
N TYR A 77 4.13 4.69 -5.76
CA TYR A 77 3.89 6.13 -5.88
C TYR A 77 3.94 6.54 -7.35
N ALA A 78 2.98 7.35 -7.79
CA ALA A 78 2.96 7.93 -9.13
C ALA A 78 2.86 9.45 -9.06
N GLY A 79 3.57 10.13 -9.95
CA GLY A 79 3.55 11.59 -10.08
C GLY A 79 4.66 12.10 -10.99
N ALA A 80 4.46 13.26 -11.62
CA ALA A 80 5.40 13.82 -12.59
C ALA A 80 6.81 14.04 -12.02
N ASP A 81 6.92 14.32 -10.72
CA ASP A 81 8.19 14.54 -10.03
C ASP A 81 9.03 13.28 -9.79
N LEU A 82 8.45 12.10 -10.01
CA LEU A 82 9.17 10.83 -9.99
C LEU A 82 9.87 10.55 -11.33
N ASP A 83 9.61 11.35 -12.37
CA ASP A 83 10.37 11.28 -13.61
C ASP A 83 11.82 11.74 -13.34
N PRO A 84 12.86 10.94 -13.67
CA PRO A 84 14.25 11.30 -13.43
C PRO A 84 14.69 12.54 -14.21
N VAL A 85 13.97 12.94 -15.26
CA VAL A 85 14.25 14.18 -16.01
C VAL A 85 13.42 15.37 -15.53
N ALA A 86 12.57 15.21 -14.50
CA ALA A 86 11.88 16.33 -13.90
C ALA A 86 12.87 17.32 -13.27
N ALA A 87 12.46 18.58 -13.18
CA ALA A 87 13.27 19.59 -12.52
C ALA A 87 13.48 19.25 -11.04
N ASP A 88 14.67 19.56 -10.51
CA ASP A 88 14.97 19.44 -9.08
C ASP A 88 14.82 18.00 -8.50
N THR A 89 14.93 16.95 -9.32
CA THR A 89 14.83 15.54 -8.85
C THR A 89 15.86 15.19 -7.77
N ALA A 90 17.04 15.79 -7.83
CA ALA A 90 18.10 15.63 -6.82
C ALA A 90 17.80 16.31 -5.46
N THR A 91 16.68 17.02 -5.34
CA THR A 91 16.20 17.60 -4.08
C THR A 91 14.79 17.14 -3.74
N LYS A 92 14.20 16.24 -4.52
CA LYS A 92 12.86 15.70 -4.28
C LYS A 92 12.96 14.30 -3.70
N TRP A 93 12.23 14.08 -2.62
CA TRP A 93 12.27 12.86 -1.84
C TRP A 93 10.86 12.28 -1.69
N LEU A 94 10.75 10.97 -1.81
CA LEU A 94 9.62 10.19 -1.32
C LEU A 94 9.98 9.62 0.05
N PHE A 95 9.08 9.81 1.01
CA PHE A 95 9.16 9.20 2.33
C PHE A 95 8.07 8.18 2.55
N VAL A 96 8.45 7.07 3.20
CA VAL A 96 7.53 6.04 3.70
C VAL A 96 7.91 5.75 5.15
N TYR A 97 7.16 6.30 6.10
CA TYR A 97 7.36 6.01 7.52
C TYR A 97 6.42 4.89 7.96
N VAL A 98 6.91 3.99 8.80
CA VAL A 98 6.15 2.86 9.33
C VAL A 98 6.28 2.74 10.84
N ASP A 99 5.17 2.41 11.47
CA ASP A 99 5.01 2.04 12.88
C ASP A 99 4.75 0.53 12.89
N VAL A 100 5.68 -0.24 13.46
CA VAL A 100 5.67 -1.72 13.34
C VAL A 100 4.96 -2.40 14.51
N ASP A 101 4.69 -1.65 15.58
CA ASP A 101 4.00 -2.11 16.77
C ASP A 101 3.00 -1.08 17.32
N PRO A 102 1.94 -0.76 16.54
CA PRO A 102 0.96 0.26 16.90
C PRO A 102 0.42 0.14 18.33
N GLY A 103 0.53 1.24 19.08
CA GLY A 103 0.07 1.34 20.47
C GLY A 103 1.18 1.14 21.51
N MET A 104 2.38 0.75 21.09
CA MET A 104 3.56 0.75 21.94
C MET A 104 4.16 2.16 22.04
N PRO A 105 4.90 2.50 23.12
CA PRO A 105 5.42 3.85 23.33
C PRO A 105 6.75 4.13 22.61
N ASN A 106 7.36 3.12 21.97
CA ASN A 106 8.57 3.25 21.14
C ASN A 106 8.27 3.95 19.81
N GLY A 107 9.33 4.23 19.05
CA GLY A 107 9.23 4.98 17.80
C GLY A 107 9.32 6.50 18.00
N ALA A 108 9.59 7.18 16.88
CA ALA A 108 9.70 8.62 16.81
C ALA A 108 8.31 9.27 16.69
N LEU A 109 8.14 10.42 17.33
CA LEU A 109 6.92 11.26 17.22
C LEU A 109 7.02 12.30 16.10
N VAL A 110 8.21 12.47 15.55
CA VAL A 110 8.53 13.41 14.49
C VAL A 110 9.40 12.74 13.44
N SER A 111 9.30 13.20 12.20
CA SER A 111 10.15 12.74 11.09
C SER A 111 11.60 13.19 11.29
N GLU A 112 12.52 12.60 10.53
CA GLU A 112 13.82 13.25 10.31
C GLU A 112 13.59 14.60 9.58
N THR A 113 14.42 15.60 9.90
CA THR A 113 14.35 16.93 9.29
C THR A 113 15.15 16.93 7.99
N TYR A 114 14.54 17.40 6.91
CA TYR A 114 15.18 17.60 5.60
C TYR A 114 15.26 19.09 5.31
N ASN A 115 16.50 19.59 5.25
CA ASN A 115 16.80 21.02 5.25
C ASN A 115 16.12 21.75 6.43
N THR A 116 15.03 22.48 6.21
CA THR A 116 14.29 23.21 7.26
C THR A 116 12.90 22.64 7.55
N GLN A 117 12.53 21.50 6.97
CA GLN A 117 11.21 20.89 7.12
C GLN A 117 11.29 19.56 7.86
N GLY A 118 10.39 19.35 8.81
CA GLY A 118 10.07 18.05 9.40
C GLY A 118 8.55 17.89 9.54
N ALA A 119 8.11 16.75 10.01
CA ALA A 119 6.70 16.46 10.29
C ALA A 119 6.49 15.98 11.71
N THR A 120 5.35 16.32 12.30
CA THR A 120 4.81 15.69 13.51
C THR A 120 3.82 14.62 13.09
N PHE A 121 3.95 13.41 13.65
CA PHE A 121 3.06 12.29 13.33
C PHE A 121 1.69 12.41 14.00
N PRO A 122 0.64 11.79 13.42
CA PRO A 122 -0.70 11.79 14.01
C PRO A 122 -0.76 11.02 15.34
N ALA A 123 -1.80 11.25 16.11
CA ALA A 123 -1.96 10.60 17.40
C ALA A 123 -2.13 9.07 17.23
N GLY A 124 -1.30 8.30 17.93
CA GLY A 124 -1.32 6.83 17.83
C GLY A 124 -0.45 6.27 16.71
N PHE A 125 0.35 7.12 16.05
CA PHE A 125 1.42 6.72 15.14
C PHE A 125 2.78 7.06 15.76
N ARG A 126 3.69 6.09 15.83
CA ARG A 126 5.08 6.31 16.22
C ARG A 126 5.99 5.57 15.25
N ALA A 127 6.83 6.30 14.53
CA ALA A 127 7.62 5.69 13.47
C ALA A 127 8.81 4.91 14.02
N ASP A 128 8.90 3.62 13.72
CA ASP A 128 10.07 2.79 14.04
C ASP A 128 11.04 2.72 12.86
N TYR A 129 10.53 2.79 11.64
CA TYR A 129 11.35 2.80 10.44
C TYR A 129 10.86 3.84 9.44
N TYR A 130 11.76 4.25 8.54
CA TYR A 130 11.32 4.93 7.33
C TYR A 130 12.24 4.69 6.15
N VAL A 131 11.66 4.71 4.96
CA VAL A 131 12.40 4.78 3.70
C VAL A 131 12.51 6.22 3.26
N ARG A 132 13.70 6.59 2.79
CA ARG A 132 13.93 7.76 1.95
C ARG A 132 14.39 7.31 0.58
N TRP A 133 13.70 7.79 -0.44
CA TRP A 133 14.08 7.57 -1.83
C TRP A 133 14.14 8.92 -2.54
N ARG A 134 15.25 9.20 -3.20
CA ARG A 134 15.44 10.45 -3.94
C ARG A 134 15.03 10.25 -5.39
N CYS A 135 14.35 11.25 -5.96
CA CYS A 135 13.72 11.14 -7.28
C CYS A 135 14.73 11.06 -8.45
N ASP A 136 16.02 11.26 -8.19
CA ASP A 136 17.11 11.03 -9.14
C ASP A 136 17.70 9.61 -9.08
N GLU A 137 17.13 8.71 -8.25
CA GLU A 137 17.56 7.32 -8.04
C GLU A 137 18.95 7.12 -7.43
N MET A 138 19.64 8.22 -7.11
CA MET A 138 20.99 8.15 -6.55
C MET A 138 20.99 7.83 -5.06
N PHE A 139 19.80 7.79 -4.43
CA PHE A 139 19.65 7.54 -3.01
C PHE A 139 18.41 6.72 -2.68
N LEU A 140 18.62 5.58 -2.03
CA LEU A 140 17.60 4.77 -1.37
C LEU A 140 18.17 4.25 -0.05
N MET A 141 17.47 4.48 1.06
CA MET A 141 17.88 3.98 2.37
C MET A 141 16.66 3.67 3.22
N LEU A 142 16.76 2.58 4.00
CA LEU A 142 15.87 2.33 5.13
C LEU A 142 16.59 2.77 6.40
N LYS A 143 15.85 3.46 7.26
CA LYS A 143 16.30 3.96 8.54
C LYS A 143 15.49 3.30 9.64
N GLN A 144 16.12 3.00 10.77
CA GLN A 144 15.47 2.55 11.99
C GLN A 144 15.64 3.61 13.08
N TYR A 145 14.60 3.88 13.86
CA TYR A 145 14.69 4.68 15.07
C TYR A 145 15.19 3.83 16.22
N ASN A 146 16.33 4.19 16.81
CA ASN A 146 16.92 3.44 17.93
C ASN A 146 16.47 3.92 19.32
N GLY A 147 15.46 4.79 19.39
CA GLY A 147 15.02 5.46 20.61
C GLY A 147 15.57 6.88 20.79
N ALA A 148 16.57 7.29 20.00
CA ALA A 148 17.14 8.64 20.03
C ALA A 148 17.42 9.23 18.65
N THR A 149 17.94 8.42 17.72
CA THR A 149 18.34 8.84 16.38
C THR A 149 17.93 7.83 15.32
N TRP A 150 17.95 8.28 14.05
CA TRP A 150 17.74 7.42 12.89
C TRP A 150 19.07 6.79 12.45
N THR A 151 19.12 5.46 12.40
CA THR A 151 20.29 4.69 11.99
C THR A 151 20.04 3.96 10.68
N ASP A 152 21.05 3.86 9.82
CA ASP A 152 20.96 3.13 8.55
C ASP A 152 20.77 1.63 8.78
N VAL A 153 19.88 1.04 8.00
CA VAL A 153 19.71 -0.40 7.85
C VAL A 153 19.63 -0.75 6.37
N THR A 154 19.53 -2.04 6.04
CA THR A 154 19.51 -2.49 4.64
C THR A 154 18.31 -1.90 3.89
N ALA A 155 18.60 -1.22 2.78
CA ALA A 155 17.58 -0.68 1.89
C ALA A 155 16.66 -1.78 1.32
N PRO A 156 15.35 -1.52 1.18
CA PRO A 156 14.43 -2.45 0.53
C PRO A 156 14.69 -2.55 -0.98
N PRO A 157 14.21 -3.61 -1.64
CA PRO A 157 14.05 -3.62 -3.08
C PRO A 157 13.15 -2.46 -3.55
N ALA A 158 13.55 -1.84 -4.66
CA ALA A 158 12.79 -0.79 -5.32
C ALA A 158 12.93 -0.92 -6.85
N SER A 159 11.91 -0.49 -7.58
CA SER A 159 11.98 -0.30 -9.02
C SER A 159 11.23 0.97 -9.41
N ARG A 160 11.62 1.55 -10.56
CA ARG A 160 10.96 2.72 -11.14
C ARG A 160 10.85 2.55 -12.65
N ALA A 161 9.71 2.95 -13.20
CA ALA A 161 9.55 3.20 -14.63
C ALA A 161 8.79 4.51 -14.88
N GLY A 162 9.41 5.40 -15.67
CA GLY A 162 8.83 6.73 -15.93
C GLY A 162 8.52 7.48 -14.64
N THR A 163 7.24 7.83 -14.45
CA THR A 163 6.68 8.58 -13.32
C THR A 163 6.16 7.68 -12.19
N PHE A 164 6.52 6.41 -12.16
CA PHE A 164 6.07 5.44 -11.16
C PHE A 164 7.24 4.76 -10.46
N VAL A 165 7.18 4.70 -9.13
CA VAL A 165 8.15 3.98 -8.28
C VAL A 165 7.40 3.02 -7.36
N GLU A 166 8.03 1.90 -7.03
CA GLU A 166 7.51 0.92 -6.09
C GLU A 166 8.61 0.33 -5.21
N LEU A 167 8.22 -0.08 -4.01
CA LEU A 167 9.08 -0.54 -2.92
C LEU A 167 8.46 -1.78 -2.27
N ALA A 168 9.29 -2.77 -1.92
CA ALA A 168 8.88 -3.88 -1.07
C ALA A 168 9.58 -3.80 0.30
N LEU A 169 8.82 -3.65 1.38
CA LEU A 169 9.31 -3.63 2.75
C LEU A 169 9.13 -5.01 3.38
N PRO A 170 10.21 -5.80 3.59
CA PRO A 170 10.08 -7.14 4.16
C PRO A 170 9.66 -7.07 5.62
N ARG A 171 8.54 -7.71 5.96
CA ARG A 171 7.97 -7.71 7.32
C ARG A 171 8.93 -8.31 8.35
N ALA A 172 9.68 -9.33 7.93
CA ALA A 172 10.70 -9.96 8.77
C ALA A 172 11.82 -8.99 9.16
N THR A 173 12.21 -8.08 8.26
CA THR A 173 13.21 -7.03 8.53
C THR A 173 12.68 -5.96 9.47
N LEU A 174 11.38 -5.66 9.37
CA LEU A 174 10.71 -4.66 10.19
C LEU A 174 10.30 -5.19 11.58
N GLY A 175 10.23 -6.50 11.78
CA GLY A 175 9.76 -7.11 13.03
C GLY A 175 8.23 -7.07 13.21
N ALA A 176 7.47 -6.85 12.14
CA ALA A 176 6.03 -6.64 12.21
C ALA A 176 5.22 -7.94 12.30
N SER A 177 4.44 -8.09 13.38
CA SER A 177 3.78 -9.37 13.70
C SER A 177 2.29 -9.45 13.33
N THR A 178 1.50 -8.39 13.54
CA THR A 178 0.03 -8.46 13.42
C THR A 178 -0.60 -7.24 12.75
N THR A 179 -0.19 -6.04 13.17
CA THR A 179 -0.63 -4.79 12.58
C THR A 179 0.54 -3.84 12.40
N MET A 180 0.42 -2.93 11.44
CA MET A 180 1.37 -1.84 11.21
C MET A 180 0.61 -0.57 10.87
N ASN A 181 1.25 0.59 11.00
CA ASN A 181 0.76 1.81 10.39
C ASN A 181 1.74 2.36 9.35
N VAL A 182 1.22 3.06 8.34
CA VAL A 182 2.00 3.70 7.28
C VAL A 182 1.55 5.15 7.08
N VAL A 183 2.53 6.04 6.90
CA VAL A 183 2.32 7.36 6.30
C VAL A 183 3.34 7.57 5.17
N THR A 184 2.93 8.26 4.11
CA THR A 184 3.80 8.61 3.00
C THR A 184 3.59 10.07 2.58
N TRP A 185 4.65 10.72 2.10
CA TRP A 185 4.57 12.03 1.46
C TRP A 185 5.86 12.32 0.68
N MET A 186 5.83 13.40 -0.11
CA MET A 186 7.00 13.92 -0.81
C MET A 186 7.48 15.26 -0.24
N ILE A 187 8.79 15.51 -0.30
CA ILE A 187 9.40 16.81 0.01
C ILE A 187 10.26 17.28 -1.16
N ASN A 188 10.22 18.58 -1.46
CA ASN A 188 11.32 19.26 -2.14
C ASN A 188 12.17 19.97 -1.07
N GLU A 189 13.43 19.56 -0.91
CA GLU A 189 14.32 20.11 0.12
C GLU A 189 15.15 21.31 -0.35
N LYS A 190 14.99 21.72 -1.62
CA LYS A 190 15.77 22.80 -2.23
C LYS A 190 15.54 24.13 -1.49
N ALA A 191 16.64 24.76 -1.09
CA ALA A 191 16.62 26.00 -0.33
C ALA A 191 15.82 27.12 -1.02
N ASN A 192 14.98 27.81 -0.25
CA ASN A 192 14.04 28.87 -0.63
C ASN A 192 12.86 28.44 -1.53
N VAL A 193 12.71 27.14 -1.84
CA VAL A 193 11.56 26.58 -2.55
C VAL A 193 11.10 25.28 -1.87
N GLU A 194 11.38 25.16 -0.58
CA GLU A 194 11.03 24.00 0.22
C GLU A 194 9.52 23.80 0.24
N SER A 195 9.08 22.57 0.00
CA SER A 195 7.66 22.21 0.05
C SER A 195 7.46 20.77 0.45
N SER A 196 6.39 20.49 1.17
CA SER A 196 5.85 19.15 1.39
C SER A 196 4.56 18.99 0.59
N TYR A 197 4.36 17.84 -0.05
CA TYR A 197 3.25 17.60 -0.95
C TYR A 197 3.00 16.10 -1.12
N ALA A 198 1.93 15.75 -1.82
CA ALA A 198 1.53 14.37 -2.11
C ALA A 198 1.52 13.50 -0.84
N GLY A 199 0.87 13.96 0.22
CA GLY A 199 0.63 13.16 1.42
C GLY A 199 -0.38 12.06 1.17
N LEU A 200 -0.19 10.88 1.77
CA LEU A 200 -1.21 9.82 1.81
C LEU A 200 -2.54 10.38 2.36
N TYR A 201 -3.64 10.18 1.64
CA TYR A 201 -4.95 10.81 1.86
C TYR A 201 -5.02 12.30 1.49
N ALA A 202 -6.04 12.67 0.72
CA ALA A 202 -6.23 14.02 0.19
C ALA A 202 -6.27 15.17 1.21
N ASN A 203 -6.57 14.87 2.47
CA ASN A 203 -6.72 15.84 3.55
C ASN A 203 -5.84 15.49 4.77
N ASN A 204 -4.66 14.92 4.53
CA ASN A 204 -3.70 14.63 5.60
C ASN A 204 -2.96 15.89 6.07
N PHE A 205 -2.67 16.80 5.14
CA PHE A 205 -2.08 18.12 5.42
C PHE A 205 -2.33 19.07 4.25
N THR A 206 -1.93 20.34 4.40
CA THR A 206 -1.95 21.33 3.31
C THR A 206 -0.58 21.40 2.64
N ASP A 207 -0.54 21.22 1.32
CA ASP A 207 0.70 21.31 0.53
C ASP A 207 1.39 22.67 0.70
N GLY A 208 2.72 22.67 0.67
CA GLY A 208 3.55 23.86 0.71
C GLY A 208 4.65 23.79 1.77
N TYR A 209 5.25 24.93 2.07
CA TYR A 209 6.28 25.03 3.10
C TYR A 209 5.66 24.92 4.50
N ALA A 210 6.20 24.02 5.31
CA ALA A 210 5.96 24.00 6.75
C ALA A 210 7.23 23.52 7.47
N ALA A 211 7.78 24.35 8.37
CA ALA A 211 8.91 23.94 9.21
C ALA A 211 8.55 22.71 10.06
N ASN A 212 7.30 22.62 10.50
CA ASN A 212 6.74 21.45 11.16
C ASN A 212 5.37 21.12 10.54
N LEU A 213 5.36 20.18 9.60
CA LEU A 213 4.16 19.68 8.94
C LEU A 213 3.36 18.80 9.92
N ALA A 214 2.12 19.18 10.22
CA ALA A 214 1.24 18.37 11.05
C ALA A 214 0.49 17.35 10.18
N LEU A 215 0.90 16.08 10.25
CA LEU A 215 0.15 14.99 9.64
C LEU A 215 -1.07 14.65 10.51
N THR A 216 -2.21 14.41 9.89
CA THR A 216 -3.47 14.12 10.60
C THR A 216 -4.03 12.73 10.34
N LYS A 217 -3.38 11.93 9.50
CA LYS A 217 -3.87 10.60 9.12
C LYS A 217 -2.76 9.61 8.83
N PHE A 218 -3.05 8.35 9.09
CA PHE A 218 -2.24 7.21 8.67
C PHE A 218 -3.10 6.04 8.20
N LEU A 219 -2.50 5.13 7.44
CA LEU A 219 -3.11 3.86 7.07
C LEU A 219 -2.72 2.80 8.09
N ARG A 220 -3.71 2.14 8.70
CA ARG A 220 -3.50 0.94 9.50
C ARG A 220 -3.61 -0.30 8.63
N ILE A 221 -2.56 -1.10 8.63
CA ILE A 221 -2.49 -2.43 8.02
C ILE A 221 -2.77 -3.46 9.11
N ASP A 222 -3.69 -4.38 8.84
CA ASP A 222 -4.01 -5.52 9.70
C ASP A 222 -3.91 -6.80 8.88
N PHE A 223 -2.86 -7.58 9.12
CA PHE A 223 -2.55 -8.77 8.32
C PHE A 223 -3.54 -9.93 8.56
N ALA A 224 -4.40 -9.83 9.57
CA ALA A 224 -5.48 -10.78 9.80
C ALA A 224 -6.83 -10.29 9.23
N SER A 225 -6.90 -9.05 8.73
CA SER A 225 -8.13 -8.48 8.21
C SER A 225 -8.42 -8.96 6.79
N THR A 226 -9.70 -9.14 6.49
CA THR A 226 -10.21 -9.42 5.13
C THR A 226 -10.49 -8.15 4.33
N ARG A 227 -10.24 -6.97 4.91
CA ARG A 227 -10.50 -5.67 4.30
C ARG A 227 -9.45 -5.34 3.25
N ASP A 228 -9.92 -4.75 2.17
CA ASP A 228 -9.06 -4.11 1.18
C ASP A 228 -8.23 -2.96 1.79
N PRO A 229 -7.05 -2.62 1.24
CA PRO A 229 -6.20 -1.56 1.75
C PRO A 229 -6.90 -0.22 1.90
N ASN A 230 -7.64 0.22 0.88
CA ASN A 230 -8.34 1.50 0.90
C ASN A 230 -9.70 1.50 1.61
N ASP A 231 -10.05 0.43 2.33
CA ASP A 231 -11.22 0.40 3.21
C ASP A 231 -11.13 1.57 4.23
N ALA A 232 -12.22 2.33 4.35
CA ALA A 232 -12.27 3.51 5.21
C ALA A 232 -11.96 3.20 6.70
N ALA A 233 -12.17 1.97 7.15
CA ALA A 233 -11.82 1.53 8.50
C ALA A 233 -10.31 1.45 8.73
N ASN A 234 -9.50 1.31 7.69
CA ASN A 234 -8.04 1.29 7.77
C ASN A 234 -7.46 2.71 7.92
N GLN A 235 -8.19 3.75 7.50
CA GLN A 235 -7.76 5.13 7.71
C GLN A 235 -7.96 5.54 9.17
N LYS A 236 -6.88 5.96 9.83
CA LYS A 236 -6.87 6.44 11.22
C LYS A 236 -6.49 7.92 11.30
N PRO A 237 -6.98 8.64 12.33
CA PRO A 237 -6.60 10.03 12.60
C PRO A 237 -5.17 10.15 13.16
#